data_AF-A0A0Q7TF45-F1
#
_entry.id   AF-A0A0Q7TF45-F1
#
_cell.length_a   1.000
_cell.length_b   1.000
_cell.length_c   1.000
_cell.angle_alpha   90.00
_cell.angle_beta   90.00
_cell.angle_gamma   90.00
#
_symmetry.space_group_name_H-M   'P 1'
#
loop_
_entity.id
_entity.type
_entity.pdbx_description
1 polymer ?
#
loop_
_entity_poly.entity_id
_entity_poly.type
_entity_poly.pdbx_seq_one_letter_code
_entity_poly.pdbx_strand_id
1 'polypeptide(L)'
;MRALGPGSVSSFLKIILDVIYVGLWVWVSLLAIFTVAVLLLSFNPELITSKLHIGSSVDELITKGPLFAGALGAWALLSGGWMVIVERLRRVFSTLTAGDPFHPDNVRRLRVVGLVLAALEIGHYIFAALAKWLAPDTKIVDGSFSLSAWFPVLVVFVLAEVFREGARLRREAELTI
;
A
#
# COMPACT_ATOMS: atom_id res chain seq x y z
N MET A 1 13.27 5.79 31.43
CA MET A 1 12.73 5.56 30.06
C MET A 1 13.44 4.36 29.42
N ARG A 2 13.11 3.13 29.85
CA ARG A 2 13.76 1.87 29.39
C ARG A 2 13.11 1.23 28.15
N ALA A 3 12.10 1.85 27.56
CA ALA A 3 11.31 1.28 26.47
C ALA A 3 11.87 1.54 25.05
N LEU A 4 13.10 2.07 24.93
CA LEU A 4 13.72 2.45 23.64
C LEU A 4 15.17 1.93 23.52
N GLY A 5 15.46 0.75 24.08
CA GLY A 5 16.76 0.07 23.94
C GLY A 5 16.69 -1.15 23.01
N PRO A 6 17.84 -1.82 22.70
CA PRO A 6 17.97 -2.92 21.72
C PRO A 6 17.16 -4.22 21.96
N GLY A 7 16.21 -4.20 22.90
CA GLY A 7 15.22 -5.25 23.15
C GLY A 7 13.81 -4.69 23.42
N SER A 8 13.50 -3.49 22.93
CA SER A 8 12.23 -2.81 23.22
C SER A 8 11.17 -2.96 22.12
N VAL A 9 9.93 -2.56 22.44
CA VAL A 9 8.76 -2.52 21.55
C VAL A 9 9.07 -1.86 20.20
N SER A 10 9.95 -0.85 20.18
CA SER A 10 10.33 -0.15 18.96
C SER A 10 11.15 -1.03 18.00
N SER A 11 12.04 -1.88 18.54
CA SER A 11 12.81 -2.84 17.75
C SER A 11 11.90 -3.94 17.19
N PHE A 12 10.98 -4.46 18.02
CA PHE A 12 10.00 -5.46 17.59
C PHE A 12 9.09 -4.94 16.47
N LEU A 13 8.58 -3.71 16.60
CA LEU A 13 7.71 -3.11 15.59
C LEU A 13 8.46 -2.85 14.28
N LYS A 14 9.75 -2.48 14.34
CA LYS A 14 10.60 -2.36 13.15
C LYS A 14 10.74 -3.71 12.44
N ILE A 15 10.98 -4.80 13.19
CA ILE A 15 11.09 -6.16 12.62
C ILE A 15 9.79 -6.55 11.91
N ILE A 16 8.62 -6.31 12.54
CA ILE A 16 7.34 -6.61 11.90
C ILE A 16 7.18 -5.82 10.60
N LEU A 17 7.50 -4.53 10.59
CA LEU A 17 7.40 -3.70 9.39
C LEU A 17 8.38 -4.15 8.30
N ASP A 18 9.58 -4.61 8.66
CA ASP A 18 10.55 -5.18 7.72
C ASP A 18 10.00 -6.48 7.09
N VAL A 19 9.41 -7.37 7.88
CA VAL A 19 8.78 -8.61 7.39
C VAL A 19 7.61 -8.31 6.48
N ILE A 20 6.72 -7.38 6.86
CA ILE A 20 5.59 -6.95 6.02
C ILE A 20 6.10 -6.37 4.70
N TYR A 21 7.15 -5.55 4.73
CA TYR A 21 7.73 -4.96 3.52
C TYR A 21 8.28 -6.02 2.56
N VAL A 22 9.02 -7.00 3.08
CA VAL A 22 9.52 -8.12 2.26
C VAL A 22 8.35 -8.95 1.73
N GLY A 23 7.34 -9.23 2.56
CA GLY A 23 6.13 -9.93 2.15
C GLY A 23 5.38 -9.21 1.03
N LEU A 24 5.26 -7.87 1.09
CA LEU A 24 4.67 -7.06 0.03
C LEU A 24 5.48 -7.13 -1.26
N TRP A 25 6.81 -7.10 -1.19
CA TRP A 25 7.65 -7.29 -2.38
C TRP A 25 7.47 -8.65 -3.02
N VAL A 26 7.42 -9.71 -2.21
CA VAL A 26 7.16 -11.08 -2.70
C VAL A 26 5.78 -11.13 -3.36
N TRP A 27 4.75 -10.58 -2.72
CA TRP A 27 3.40 -10.53 -3.25
C TRP A 27 3.31 -9.80 -4.60
N VAL A 28 3.88 -8.60 -4.69
CA VAL A 28 3.91 -7.80 -5.93
C VAL A 28 4.69 -8.53 -7.02
N SER A 29 5.80 -9.19 -6.68
CA SER A 29 6.60 -9.98 -7.64
C SER A 29 5.83 -11.18 -8.17
N LEU A 30 5.15 -11.92 -7.29
CA LEU A 30 4.29 -13.04 -7.69
C LEU A 30 3.14 -12.59 -8.59
N LEU A 31 2.48 -11.48 -8.24
CA LEU A 31 1.43 -10.89 -9.08
C LEU A 31 1.97 -10.47 -10.46
N ALA A 32 3.16 -9.86 -10.52
CA ALA A 32 3.78 -9.46 -11.78
C ALA A 32 4.11 -10.67 -12.66
N ILE A 33 4.72 -11.72 -12.08
CA ILE A 33 5.01 -12.98 -12.78
C ILE A 33 3.73 -13.61 -13.31
N PHE A 34 2.68 -13.68 -12.48
CA PHE A 34 1.39 -14.24 -12.87
C PHE A 34 0.73 -13.43 -13.98
N THR A 35 0.78 -12.10 -13.92
CA THR A 35 0.26 -11.19 -14.96
C THR A 35 0.97 -11.42 -16.29
N VAL A 36 2.29 -11.52 -16.29
CA VAL A 36 3.08 -11.82 -17.48
C VAL A 36 2.76 -13.21 -18.02
N ALA A 37 2.61 -14.21 -17.16
CA ALA A 37 2.22 -15.55 -17.57
C ALA A 37 0.85 -15.55 -18.27
N VAL A 38 -0.18 -14.93 -17.68
CA VAL A 38 -1.52 -14.82 -18.29
C VAL A 38 -1.45 -14.11 -19.65
N LEU A 39 -0.66 -13.05 -19.74
CA LEU A 39 -0.50 -12.28 -20.98
C LEU A 39 0.18 -13.11 -22.07
N LEU A 40 1.27 -13.82 -21.75
CA LEU A 40 1.97 -14.71 -22.68
C LEU A 40 1.07 -15.86 -23.17
N LEU A 41 0.28 -16.45 -22.26
CA LEU A 41 -0.66 -17.52 -22.58
C LEU A 41 -1.81 -17.03 -23.46
N SER A 42 -2.26 -15.79 -23.26
CA SER A 42 -3.26 -15.17 -24.12
C SER A 42 -2.77 -14.98 -25.56
N PHE A 43 -1.49 -14.70 -25.76
CA PHE A 43 -0.90 -14.57 -27.10
C PHE A 43 -0.59 -15.93 -27.77
N ASN A 44 -0.28 -16.97 -26.99
CA ASN A 44 0.08 -18.29 -27.50
C ASN A 44 -0.73 -19.40 -26.79
N PRO A 45 -2.03 -19.54 -27.10
CA PRO A 45 -2.91 -20.51 -26.44
C PRO A 45 -2.44 -21.98 -26.63
N GLU A 46 -1.79 -22.27 -27.77
CA GLU A 46 -1.30 -23.62 -28.12
C GLU A 46 -0.29 -24.21 -27.11
N LEU A 47 0.38 -23.37 -26.31
CA LEU A 47 1.30 -23.78 -25.25
C LEU A 47 0.62 -24.62 -24.15
N ILE A 48 -0.69 -24.42 -23.92
CA ILE A 48 -1.47 -25.15 -22.91
C ILE A 48 -2.47 -26.11 -23.57
N THR A 49 -3.12 -25.70 -24.67
CA THR A 49 -4.17 -26.50 -25.34
C THR A 49 -3.66 -27.88 -25.80
N SER A 50 -2.36 -28.01 -26.11
CA SER A 50 -1.76 -29.27 -26.55
C SER A 50 -1.44 -30.27 -25.44
N LYS A 51 -1.41 -29.87 -24.16
CA LYS A 51 -0.95 -30.73 -23.05
C LYS A 51 -1.92 -30.87 -21.87
N LEU A 52 -2.89 -29.97 -21.72
CA LEU A 52 -3.79 -29.96 -20.57
C LEU A 52 -5.24 -29.76 -21.02
N HIS A 53 -5.98 -30.87 -21.22
CA HIS A 53 -7.45 -30.85 -21.28
C HIS A 53 -8.00 -30.57 -19.88
N ILE A 54 -7.82 -29.34 -19.37
CA ILE A 54 -8.24 -28.94 -18.03
C ILE A 54 -9.31 -27.86 -18.15
N GLY A 55 -10.57 -28.29 -18.12
CA GLY A 55 -11.75 -27.54 -17.63
C GLY A 55 -12.10 -26.18 -18.27
N SER A 56 -13.38 -25.83 -18.23
CA SER A 56 -13.94 -24.56 -18.75
C SER A 56 -13.31 -23.29 -18.14
N SER A 57 -12.68 -23.38 -16.96
CA SER A 57 -12.06 -22.23 -16.27
C SER A 57 -10.78 -21.73 -16.94
N VAL A 58 -10.04 -22.60 -17.63
CA VAL A 58 -8.78 -22.22 -18.31
C VAL A 58 -9.08 -21.56 -19.66
N ASP A 59 -10.11 -22.03 -20.37
CA ASP A 59 -10.58 -21.42 -21.62
C ASP A 59 -11.08 -19.99 -21.42
N GLU A 60 -11.79 -19.73 -20.31
CA GLU A 60 -12.23 -18.38 -19.96
C GLU A 60 -11.04 -17.46 -19.62
N LEU A 61 -10.01 -17.99 -18.95
CA LEU A 61 -8.78 -17.26 -18.65
C LEU A 61 -7.96 -16.93 -19.91
N ILE A 62 -7.92 -17.82 -20.90
CA ILE A 62 -7.22 -17.60 -22.18
C ILE A 62 -7.98 -16.57 -23.02
N THR A 63 -9.31 -16.72 -23.14
CA THR A 63 -10.16 -15.86 -23.98
C THR A 63 -10.24 -14.42 -23.43
N LYS A 64 -10.30 -14.26 -22.11
CA LYS A 64 -10.31 -12.95 -21.43
C LYS A 64 -8.94 -12.55 -20.88
N GLY A 65 -7.87 -13.22 -21.30
CA GLY A 65 -6.51 -13.05 -20.77
C GLY A 65 -6.03 -11.61 -20.66
N PRO A 66 -6.22 -10.74 -21.67
CA PRO A 66 -5.76 -9.35 -21.60
C PRO A 66 -6.55 -8.52 -20.57
N LEU A 67 -7.85 -8.78 -20.40
CA LEU A 67 -8.68 -8.14 -19.38
C LEU A 67 -8.24 -8.57 -17.97
N PHE A 68 -8.00 -9.86 -17.76
CA PHE A 68 -7.49 -10.38 -16.49
C PHE A 68 -6.10 -9.83 -16.18
N ALA A 69 -5.19 -9.80 -17.15
CA ALA A 69 -3.87 -9.21 -17.00
C ALA A 69 -3.95 -7.71 -16.66
N GLY A 70 -4.86 -6.97 -17.30
CA GLY A 70 -5.13 -5.56 -16.97
C GLY A 70 -5.63 -5.37 -15.54
N ALA A 71 -6.56 -6.21 -15.08
CA ALA A 71 -7.07 -6.16 -13.71
C ALA A 71 -5.99 -6.51 -12.67
N LEU A 72 -5.17 -7.53 -12.93
CA LEU A 72 -4.04 -7.91 -12.07
C LEU A 72 -2.96 -6.82 -12.03
N GLY A 73 -2.65 -6.22 -13.18
CA GLY A 73 -1.74 -5.09 -13.28
C GLY A 73 -2.22 -3.87 -12.49
N ALA A 74 -3.52 -3.55 -12.58
CA ALA A 74 -4.13 -2.50 -11.77
C ALA A 74 -4.03 -2.80 -10.27
N TRP A 75 -4.27 -4.06 -9.87
CA TRP A 75 -4.09 -4.50 -8.48
C TRP A 75 -2.65 -4.40 -7.99
N ALA A 76 -1.68 -4.75 -8.83
CA ALA A 76 -0.26 -4.61 -8.52
C ALA A 76 0.13 -3.12 -8.35
N LEU A 77 -0.38 -2.23 -9.20
CA LEU A 77 -0.18 -0.78 -9.08
C LEU A 77 -0.77 -0.24 -7.77
N LEU A 78 -1.99 -0.63 -7.42
CA LEU A 78 -2.63 -0.25 -6.16
C LEU A 78 -1.80 -0.72 -4.95
N SER A 79 -1.25 -1.94 -5.02
CA SER A 79 -0.36 -2.50 -3.98
C SER A 79 0.90 -1.64 -3.76
N GLY A 80 1.33 -0.89 -4.78
CA GLY A 80 2.41 0.10 -4.66
C GLY A 80 2.12 1.21 -3.63
N GLY A 81 0.85 1.60 -3.45
CA GLY A 81 0.45 2.54 -2.40
C GLY A 81 0.76 2.01 -1.00
N TRP A 82 0.41 0.76 -0.73
CA TRP A 82 0.76 0.08 0.53
C TRP A 82 2.27 -0.05 0.72
N MET A 83 3.01 -0.33 -0.35
CA MET A 83 4.47 -0.37 -0.33
C MET A 83 5.06 0.96 0.16
N VAL A 84 4.61 2.09 -0.41
CA VAL A 84 5.06 3.42 -0.02
C VAL A 84 4.73 3.69 1.45
N ILE A 85 3.51 3.37 1.89
CA ILE A 85 3.11 3.55 3.29
C ILE A 85 4.04 2.79 4.24
N VAL A 86 4.24 1.50 4.01
CA VAL A 86 5.09 0.65 4.86
C VAL A 86 6.53 1.15 4.84
N GLU A 87 7.07 1.53 3.69
CA GLU A 87 8.43 2.07 3.60
C GLU A 87 8.61 3.36 4.41
N ARG A 88 7.64 4.29 4.33
CA ARG A 88 7.70 5.53 5.10
C ARG A 88 7.59 5.27 6.61
N LEU A 89 6.70 4.36 7.02
CA LEU A 89 6.58 3.96 8.42
C LEU A 89 7.88 3.33 8.93
N ARG A 90 8.50 2.41 8.18
CA ARG A 90 9.80 1.82 8.54
C ARG A 90 10.86 2.87 8.83
N ARG A 91 10.94 3.91 8.00
CA ARG A 91 11.91 5.00 8.19
C ARG A 91 11.61 5.82 9.46
N VAL A 92 10.34 6.10 9.77
CA VAL A 92 9.93 6.77 11.02
C VAL A 92 10.29 5.93 12.24
N PHE A 93 10.03 4.62 12.21
CA PHE A 93 10.42 3.72 13.30
C PHE A 93 11.93 3.58 13.44
N SER A 94 12.69 3.62 12.34
CA SER A 94 14.15 3.61 12.40
C SER A 94 14.71 4.82 13.17
N THR A 95 14.13 6.01 12.97
CA THR A 95 14.54 7.21 13.75
C THR A 95 14.09 7.14 15.21
N LEU A 96 12.95 6.51 15.49
CA LEU A 96 12.50 6.24 16.86
C LEU A 96 13.44 5.29 17.61
N THR A 97 13.90 4.20 16.95
CA THR A 97 14.88 3.29 17.53
C THR A 97 16.24 3.95 17.75
N ALA A 98 16.57 4.98 16.98
CA ALA A 98 17.80 5.77 17.14
C ALA A 98 17.68 6.85 18.23
N GLY A 99 16.50 7.01 18.86
CA GLY A 99 16.28 7.96 19.95
C GLY A 99 15.86 9.37 19.51
N ASP A 100 15.63 9.62 18.21
CA ASP A 100 15.16 10.92 17.70
C ASP A 100 13.75 10.82 17.06
N PRO A 101 12.67 10.79 17.89
CA PRO A 101 11.29 10.77 17.41
C PRO A 101 10.92 11.97 16.53
N PHE A 102 11.38 13.17 16.90
CA PHE A 102 10.95 14.46 16.34
C PHE A 102 11.86 14.97 15.23
N HIS A 103 12.56 14.06 14.55
CA HIS A 103 13.37 14.42 13.40
C HIS A 103 12.50 15.11 12.32
N PRO A 104 12.90 16.30 11.78
CA PRO A 104 12.09 17.06 10.83
C PRO A 104 11.63 16.26 9.60
N ASP A 105 12.43 15.28 9.16
CA ASP A 105 12.08 14.38 8.06
C ASP A 105 10.85 13.52 8.33
N ASN A 106 10.56 13.19 9.60
CA ASN A 106 9.41 12.36 9.96
C ASN A 106 8.09 13.08 9.68
N VAL A 107 8.05 14.40 9.79
CA VAL A 107 6.90 15.23 9.39
C VAL A 107 6.59 15.00 7.91
N ARG A 108 7.60 15.08 7.05
CA ARG A 108 7.44 14.85 5.61
C ARG A 108 7.01 13.42 5.31
N ARG A 109 7.59 12.43 6.01
CA ARG A 109 7.25 11.01 5.85
C ARG A 109 5.78 10.74 6.22
N LEU A 110 5.31 11.25 7.35
CA LEU A 110 3.92 11.11 7.80
C LEU A 110 2.95 11.82 6.84
N ARG A 111 3.32 13.01 6.34
CA ARG A 111 2.50 13.74 5.35
C ARG A 111 2.35 12.95 4.05
N VAL A 112 3.41 12.27 3.60
CA VAL A 112 3.35 11.37 2.44
C VAL A 112 2.44 10.18 2.73
N VAL A 113 2.50 9.57 3.92
CA VAL A 113 1.59 8.49 4.30
C VAL A 113 0.13 8.95 4.24
N GLY A 114 -0.18 10.11 4.82
CA GLY A 114 -1.53 10.70 4.78
C GLY A 114 -2.01 10.98 3.35
N LEU A 115 -1.12 11.51 2.50
CA LEU A 115 -1.44 11.76 1.09
C LEU A 115 -1.70 10.46 0.31
N VAL A 116 -0.91 9.41 0.55
CA VAL A 116 -1.11 8.11 -0.11
C VAL A 116 -2.40 7.46 0.37
N LEU A 117 -2.72 7.50 1.67
CA LEU A 117 -4.00 7.01 2.17
C LEU A 117 -5.19 7.75 1.53
N ALA A 118 -5.11 9.09 1.44
CA ALA A 118 -6.14 9.88 0.76
C ALA A 118 -6.26 9.52 -0.72
N ALA A 119 -5.14 9.33 -1.42
CA ALA A 119 -5.12 8.96 -2.83
C ALA A 119 -5.73 7.57 -3.07
N LEU A 120 -5.46 6.61 -2.17
CA LEU A 120 -6.05 5.28 -2.23
C LEU A 120 -7.57 5.32 -2.02
N GLU A 121 -8.05 6.12 -1.06
CA GLU A 121 -9.48 6.30 -0.80
C GLU A 121 -10.20 6.99 -1.97
N ILE A 122 -9.60 8.03 -2.54
CA ILE A 122 -10.12 8.67 -3.76
C ILE A 122 -10.13 7.67 -4.93
N GLY A 123 -9.06 6.89 -5.09
CA GLY A 123 -8.97 5.83 -6.09
C GLY A 123 -10.07 4.78 -5.93
N HIS A 124 -10.43 4.44 -4.69
CA HIS A 124 -11.54 3.54 -4.39
C HIS A 124 -12.87 4.10 -4.91
N TYR A 125 -13.18 5.37 -4.67
CA TYR A 125 -14.41 5.98 -5.20
C TYR A 125 -14.43 6.06 -6.71
N ILE A 126 -13.30 6.40 -7.34
CA ILE A 126 -13.18 6.43 -8.80
C ILE A 126 -13.43 5.03 -9.37
N PHE A 127 -12.82 4.00 -8.75
CA PHE A 127 -13.02 2.62 -9.16
C PHE A 127 -14.47 2.17 -8.99
N ALA A 128 -15.11 2.51 -7.86
CA ALA A 128 -16.52 2.20 -7.62
C ALA A 128 -17.44 2.87 -8.66
N ALA A 129 -17.18 4.13 -9.00
CA ALA A 129 -17.93 4.86 -10.01
C ALA A 129 -17.75 4.25 -11.40
N LEU A 130 -16.51 3.90 -11.77
CA LEU A 130 -16.21 3.26 -13.05
C LEU A 130 -16.84 1.86 -13.15
N ALA A 131 -16.77 1.06 -12.08
CA ALA A 131 -17.37 -0.26 -12.03
C ALA A 131 -18.90 -0.18 -12.21
N LYS A 132 -19.56 0.78 -11.56
CA LYS A 132 -20.99 1.02 -11.73
C LYS A 132 -21.36 1.45 -13.15
N TRP A 133 -20.49 2.23 -13.81
CA TRP A 133 -20.71 2.64 -15.21
C TRP A 133 -20.53 1.48 -16.20
N LEU A 134 -19.53 0.63 -15.97
CA LEU A 134 -19.19 -0.48 -16.87
C LEU A 134 -20.09 -1.71 -16.70
N ALA A 135 -20.57 -1.97 -15.48
CA ALA A 135 -21.37 -3.15 -15.13
C ALA A 135 -22.49 -2.79 -14.13
N PRO A 136 -23.52 -2.03 -14.56
CA PRO A 136 -24.55 -1.48 -13.68
C PRO A 136 -25.39 -2.52 -12.94
N ASP A 137 -25.52 -3.73 -13.48
CA ASP A 137 -26.30 -4.83 -12.88
C ASP A 137 -25.55 -5.56 -11.76
N THR A 138 -24.28 -5.22 -11.52
CA THR A 138 -23.44 -5.91 -10.55
C THR A 138 -23.20 -5.04 -9.31
N LYS A 139 -23.67 -5.49 -8.14
CA LYS A 139 -23.43 -4.82 -6.84
C LYS A 139 -22.04 -5.16 -6.29
N ILE A 140 -20.99 -4.88 -7.04
CA ILE A 140 -19.63 -5.33 -6.69
C ILE A 140 -18.96 -4.41 -5.66
N VAL A 141 -19.22 -3.09 -5.71
CA VAL A 141 -18.50 -2.12 -4.87
C VAL A 141 -19.47 -1.04 -4.37
N ASP A 142 -19.50 -0.85 -3.05
CA ASP A 142 -20.19 0.28 -2.42
C ASP A 142 -19.29 1.52 -2.49
N GLY A 143 -19.71 2.52 -3.27
CA GLY A 143 -18.98 3.77 -3.45
C GLY A 143 -19.42 4.89 -2.50
N SER A 144 -20.13 4.55 -1.42
CA SER A 144 -20.60 5.53 -0.45
C SER A 144 -19.46 6.14 0.35
N PHE A 145 -19.60 7.43 0.69
CA PHE A 145 -18.62 8.12 1.51
C PHE A 145 -18.55 7.48 2.90
N SER A 146 -17.36 7.03 3.28
CA SER A 146 -17.14 6.36 4.56
C SER A 146 -16.26 7.21 5.47
N LEU A 147 -16.86 7.78 6.51
CA LEU A 147 -16.11 8.54 7.51
C LEU A 147 -15.04 7.68 8.21
N SER A 148 -15.31 6.39 8.41
CA SER A 148 -14.35 5.47 9.04
C SER A 148 -13.09 5.26 8.19
N ALA A 149 -13.20 5.33 6.85
CA ALA A 149 -12.07 5.24 5.94
C ALA A 149 -11.26 6.56 5.86
N TRP A 150 -11.94 7.71 5.94
CA TRP A 150 -11.28 9.02 5.98
C TRP A 150 -10.66 9.36 7.34
N PHE A 151 -11.12 8.75 8.43
CA PHE A 151 -10.62 9.04 9.76
C PHE A 151 -9.10 8.79 9.91
N PRO A 152 -8.53 7.63 9.48
CA PRO A 152 -7.08 7.42 9.45
C PRO A 152 -6.31 8.48 8.66
N VAL A 153 -6.86 8.95 7.53
CA VAL A 153 -6.23 10.01 6.71
C VAL A 153 -6.05 11.27 7.55
N LEU A 154 -7.13 11.72 8.18
CA LEU A 154 -7.12 12.91 9.04
C LEU A 154 -6.18 12.75 10.23
N VAL A 155 -6.24 11.61 10.91
CA VAL A 155 -5.36 11.32 12.05
C VAL A 155 -3.89 11.40 11.65
N VAL A 156 -3.49 10.81 10.51
CA VAL A 156 -2.11 10.87 10.06
C VAL A 156 -1.66 12.31 9.73
N PHE A 157 -2.53 13.12 9.14
CA PHE A 157 -2.24 14.54 8.93
C PHE A 157 -2.07 15.31 10.24
N VAL A 158 -2.95 15.08 11.21
CA VAL A 158 -2.84 15.69 12.55
C VAL A 158 -1.55 15.24 13.24
N LEU A 159 -1.19 13.97 13.17
CA LEU A 159 0.08 13.47 13.71
C LEU A 159 1.29 14.13 13.04
N ALA A 160 1.27 14.31 11.72
CA ALA A 160 2.33 15.01 11.01
C ALA A 160 2.49 16.46 11.53
N GLU A 161 1.38 17.13 11.82
CA GLU A 161 1.35 18.49 12.34
C GLU A 161 1.88 18.57 13.79
N VAL A 162 1.44 17.65 14.67
CA VAL A 162 1.95 17.56 16.04
C VAL A 162 3.46 17.30 16.06
N PHE A 163 3.98 16.49 15.14
CA PHE A 163 5.42 16.24 15.02
C PHE A 163 6.17 17.50 14.55
N ARG A 164 5.56 18.32 13.70
CA ARG A 164 6.12 19.60 13.24
C ARG A 164 6.28 20.58 14.39
N GLU A 165 5.24 20.69 15.21
CA GLU A 165 5.25 21.51 16.42
C GLU A 165 6.27 20.99 17.44
N GLY A 166 6.31 19.68 17.67
CA GLY A 166 7.32 19.05 18.55
C GLY A 166 8.76 19.34 18.11
N ALA A 167 9.03 19.29 16.81
CA ALA A 167 10.34 19.65 16.26
C ALA A 167 10.65 21.16 16.42
N ARG A 168 9.64 22.05 16.38
CA ARG A 168 9.84 23.48 16.62
C ARG A 168 10.21 23.75 18.08
N LEU A 169 9.46 23.18 19.03
CA LEU A 169 9.69 23.35 20.46
C LEU A 169 11.09 22.87 20.87
N ARG A 170 11.58 21.77 20.28
CA ARG A 170 12.95 21.29 20.51
C ARG A 170 14.01 22.31 20.07
N ARG A 171 13.85 22.93 18.90
CA ARG A 171 14.79 23.95 18.42
C ARG A 171 14.80 25.20 19.31
N GLU A 172 13.63 25.60 19.80
CA GLU A 172 13.52 26.74 20.74
C GLU A 172 14.24 26.43 22.07
N ALA A 173 14.09 25.20 22.60
CA ALA A 173 14.78 24.78 23.81
C ALA A 173 16.31 24.70 23.66
N GLU A 174 16.81 24.24 22.51
CA GLU A 174 18.26 24.16 22.21
C GLU A 174 18.92 25.55 22.09
N LEU A 175 18.15 26.61 21.80
CA LEU A 175 18.65 28.00 21.71
C LEU A 175 18.69 28.74 23.05
N THR A 176 18.16 28.15 24.13
CA THR A 176 18.08 28.80 25.46
C THR A 176 19.22 28.37 26.39
N ILE A 177 20.07 27.43 25.95
CA ILE A 177 21.27 26.95 26.67
C ILE A 177 22.50 27.56 26.02
#